data_AF-X1R4F6-F1
#
_entry.id   AF-X1R4F6-F1
#
_cell.length_a   1.000
_cell.length_b   1.000
_cell.length_c   1.000
_cell.angle_alpha   90.00
_cell.angle_beta   90.00
_cell.angle_gamma   90.00
#
_symmetry.space_group_name_H-M   'P 1'
#
loop_
_entity.id
_entity.type
_entity.pdbx_description
1 polymer ?
#
loop_
_entity_poly.entity_id
_entity_poly.type
_entity_poly.pdbx_seq_one_letter_code
_entity_poly.pdbx_strand_id
1 'polypeptide(L)'
;ADNTILLYDRYNNLIDKVGWGEAQDFETVPAENPSSGQSLGRKWDEDTQGYQDTDDNSQDFEVQISSPRAKNQPLPPEPTYLPAAGHNIDEGDQPDRANLWEDEPRAYDDKPNTFAKSKVTPISWTAWLELFPPTEKSQGVRFWIDAQSQISFFRVELLYSNYESWDCLKNWNSPHSSAPKGEWVILDYPRGESSVEKARVKFNTSLWGSPREVRLNEFQFKTNP
;
A
#
# COMPACT_ATOMS: atom_id res chain seq x y z
N ALA A 1 9.53 10.72 -18.41
CA ALA A 1 10.34 11.50 -19.36
C ALA A 1 10.35 10.76 -20.68
N ASP A 2 10.02 11.41 -21.80
CA ASP A 2 9.80 10.73 -23.08
C ASP A 2 10.99 10.99 -23.99
N ASN A 3 11.83 9.98 -24.20
CA ASN A 3 13.10 10.15 -24.89
C ASN A 3 13.43 8.94 -25.76
N THR A 4 14.42 9.15 -26.64
CA THR A 4 15.02 8.14 -27.50
C THR A 4 16.53 8.18 -27.32
N ILE A 5 17.16 7.01 -27.24
CA ILE A 5 18.60 6.83 -27.34
C ILE A 5 18.89 6.06 -28.63
N LEU A 6 19.85 6.58 -29.40
CA LEU A 6 20.35 5.96 -30.62
C LEU A 6 21.82 5.61 -30.41
N LEU A 7 22.17 4.35 -30.62
CA LEU A 7 23.55 3.88 -30.51
C LEU A 7 24.13 3.73 -31.91
N TYR A 8 25.25 4.40 -32.17
CA TYR A 8 25.93 4.34 -33.45
C TYR A 8 27.29 3.66 -33.33
N ASP A 9 27.72 2.99 -34.40
CA ASP A 9 29.08 2.50 -34.53
C ASP A 9 30.06 3.61 -34.97
N ARG A 10 31.35 3.27 -35.06
CA ARG A 10 32.40 4.21 -35.49
C ARG A 10 32.27 4.68 -36.95
N TYR A 11 31.41 4.03 -37.74
CA TYR A 11 31.13 4.35 -39.13
C TYR A 11 29.79 5.07 -39.29
N ASN A 12 29.15 5.46 -38.19
CA ASN A 12 27.87 6.15 -38.14
C ASN A 12 26.68 5.29 -38.62
N ASN A 13 26.79 3.96 -38.56
CA ASN A 13 25.65 3.06 -38.71
C ASN A 13 24.89 2.99 -37.39
N LEU A 14 23.56 3.03 -37.44
CA LEU A 14 22.72 2.79 -36.28
C LEU A 14 22.81 1.31 -35.89
N ILE A 15 23.30 1.04 -34.68
CA ILE A 15 23.42 -0.32 -34.12
C ILE A 15 22.16 -0.69 -33.34
N ASP A 16 21.64 0.24 -32.54
CA ASP A 16 20.55 -0.01 -31.59
C ASP A 16 19.74 1.28 -31.38
N LYS A 17 18.45 1.14 -31.10
CA LYS A 17 17.52 2.24 -30.84
C LYS A 17 16.61 1.86 -29.68
N VAL A 18 16.53 2.73 -28.67
CA VAL A 18 15.56 2.57 -27.59
C VAL A 18 14.78 3.86 -27.38
N GLY A 19 13.47 3.80 -27.59
CA GLY A 19 12.52 4.84 -27.20
C GLY A 19 11.61 4.35 -26.08
N TRP A 20 11.20 5.25 -25.18
CA TRP A 20 10.33 4.91 -24.05
C TRP A 20 9.33 6.03 -23.72
N GLY A 21 8.25 5.65 -23.03
CA GLY A 21 7.12 6.54 -22.75
C GLY A 21 6.41 6.95 -24.03
N GLU A 22 6.17 8.25 -24.19
CA GLU A 22 5.50 8.81 -25.37
C GLU A 22 6.48 9.18 -26.51
N ALA A 23 7.69 8.61 -26.49
CA ALA A 23 8.67 8.80 -27.55
C ALA A 23 8.05 8.43 -28.91
N GLN A 24 8.39 9.19 -29.95
CA GLN A 24 7.89 8.96 -31.31
C GLN A 24 8.94 8.28 -32.21
N ASP A 25 10.18 8.21 -31.73
CA ASP A 25 11.28 7.51 -32.39
C ASP A 25 11.66 6.33 -31.50
N PHE A 26 11.22 5.15 -31.90
CA PHE A 26 11.43 3.87 -31.22
C PHE A 26 11.55 2.80 -32.31
N GLU A 27 11.73 1.54 -31.91
CA GLU A 27 11.67 0.41 -32.83
C GLU A 27 10.20 0.10 -33.20
N THR A 28 9.61 -0.97 -32.65
CA THR A 28 8.21 -1.35 -32.93
C THR A 28 7.21 -0.74 -31.95
N VAL A 29 7.47 -0.79 -30.65
CA VAL A 29 6.67 -0.16 -29.59
C VAL A 29 7.63 0.43 -28.56
N PRO A 30 7.39 1.65 -28.02
CA PRO A 30 8.25 2.21 -26.99
C PRO A 30 8.18 1.39 -25.70
N ALA A 31 9.29 1.36 -24.96
CA ALA A 31 9.32 0.79 -23.62
C ALA A 31 8.55 1.64 -22.60
N GLU A 32 8.26 1.08 -21.43
CA GLU A 32 7.63 1.82 -20.33
C GLU A 32 8.55 2.92 -19.77
N ASN A 33 7.95 4.02 -19.30
CA ASN A 33 8.69 5.11 -18.69
C ASN A 33 9.06 4.77 -17.23
N PRO A 34 10.35 4.70 -16.86
CA PRO A 34 10.72 4.43 -15.47
C PRO A 34 10.29 5.59 -14.55
N SER A 35 9.75 5.26 -13.37
CA SER A 35 9.48 6.28 -12.34
C SER A 35 10.77 6.80 -11.70
N SER A 36 10.66 7.87 -10.92
CA SER A 36 11.82 8.45 -10.22
C SER A 36 12.55 7.40 -9.36
N GLY A 37 13.86 7.23 -9.60
CA GLY A 37 14.71 6.28 -8.87
C GLY A 37 14.76 4.87 -9.48
N GLN A 38 13.97 4.61 -10.52
CA GLN A 38 14.04 3.37 -11.32
C GLN A 38 14.88 3.59 -12.58
N SER A 39 15.27 2.49 -13.22
CA SER A 39 15.98 2.51 -14.50
C SER A 39 15.28 1.61 -15.51
N LEU A 40 15.45 1.91 -16.79
CA LEU A 40 15.11 0.99 -17.85
C LEU A 40 16.32 0.07 -18.12
N GLY A 41 16.10 -1.24 -18.14
CA GLY A 41 17.13 -2.23 -18.44
C GLY A 41 16.66 -3.22 -19.51
N ARG A 42 17.56 -3.62 -20.40
CA ARG A 42 17.29 -4.67 -21.38
C ARG A 42 17.13 -6.01 -20.63
N LYS A 43 16.11 -6.78 -20.99
CA LYS A 43 15.79 -8.07 -20.37
C LYS A 43 16.89 -9.07 -20.63
N TRP A 44 17.24 -9.81 -19.58
CA TRP A 44 18.15 -10.93 -19.67
C TRP A 44 17.35 -12.20 -19.91
N ASP A 45 17.60 -12.86 -21.03
CA ASP A 45 17.05 -14.16 -21.36
C ASP A 45 17.95 -15.25 -20.76
N GLU A 46 17.42 -15.99 -19.79
CA GLU A 46 18.15 -17.07 -19.13
C GLU A 46 18.32 -18.32 -20.01
N ASP A 47 17.48 -18.52 -21.04
CA ASP A 47 17.60 -19.65 -21.96
C ASP A 47 18.74 -19.43 -22.95
N THR A 48 18.85 -18.20 -23.48
CA THR A 48 19.93 -17.83 -24.41
C THR A 48 21.19 -17.31 -23.72
N GLN A 49 21.13 -17.05 -22.40
CA GLN A 49 22.21 -16.44 -21.61
C GLN A 49 22.70 -15.13 -22.25
N GLY A 50 21.75 -14.30 -22.70
CA GLY A 50 22.01 -13.05 -23.42
C GLY A 50 20.95 -11.99 -23.16
N TYR A 51 21.15 -10.80 -23.72
CA TYR A 51 20.12 -9.77 -23.71
C TYR A 51 19.17 -9.95 -24.88
N GLN A 52 17.87 -9.85 -24.61
CA GLN A 52 16.84 -9.96 -25.61
C GLN A 52 16.84 -8.77 -26.58
N ASP A 53 16.69 -9.04 -27.87
CA ASP A 53 16.63 -8.04 -28.95
C ASP A 53 15.67 -8.54 -30.04
N THR A 54 14.43 -8.05 -30.00
CA THR A 54 13.32 -8.50 -30.86
C THR A 54 12.84 -7.41 -31.81
N ASP A 55 13.62 -6.33 -31.95
CA ASP A 55 13.25 -5.09 -32.64
C ASP A 55 11.95 -4.47 -32.04
N ASP A 56 11.68 -4.68 -30.75
CA ASP A 56 10.53 -4.14 -30.02
C ASP A 56 10.93 -3.73 -28.60
N ASN A 57 11.08 -2.42 -28.37
CA ASN A 57 11.53 -1.89 -27.09
C ASN A 57 10.61 -2.29 -25.90
N SER A 58 9.31 -2.51 -26.13
CA SER A 58 8.38 -2.97 -25.08
C SER A 58 8.61 -4.41 -24.66
N GLN A 59 9.12 -5.24 -25.56
CA GLN A 59 9.47 -6.63 -25.30
C GLN A 59 10.88 -6.75 -24.76
N ASP A 60 11.80 -5.91 -25.22
CA ASP A 60 13.23 -6.02 -24.94
C ASP A 60 13.66 -5.31 -23.65
N PHE A 61 12.89 -4.32 -23.20
CA PHE A 61 13.22 -3.54 -22.01
C PHE A 61 12.13 -3.63 -20.94
N GLU A 62 12.53 -3.49 -19.69
CA GLU A 62 11.63 -3.40 -18.54
C GLU A 62 12.17 -2.41 -17.51
N VAL A 63 11.26 -1.94 -16.65
CA VAL A 63 11.63 -1.12 -15.51
C VAL A 63 12.27 -2.01 -14.44
N GLN A 64 13.40 -1.55 -13.90
CA GLN A 64 14.28 -2.30 -13.01
C GLN A 64 14.79 -1.43 -11.87
N ILE A 65 15.33 -2.10 -10.84
CA ILE A 65 16.14 -1.43 -9.83
C ILE A 65 17.44 -0.94 -10.49
N SER A 66 17.80 0.31 -10.25
CA SER A 66 19.07 0.85 -10.76
C SER A 66 20.26 0.06 -10.23
N SER A 67 20.93 -0.67 -11.12
CA SER A 67 22.06 -1.55 -10.81
C SER A 67 23.33 -1.25 -11.63
N PRO A 68 23.86 -0.01 -11.69
CA PRO A 68 25.03 0.30 -12.51
C PRO A 68 26.21 -0.62 -12.19
N ARG A 69 26.83 -1.21 -13.23
CA ARG A 69 27.96 -2.15 -13.14
C ARG A 69 27.64 -3.52 -12.52
N ALA A 70 26.39 -3.78 -12.16
CA ALA A 70 25.91 -5.10 -11.75
C ALA A 70 24.97 -5.68 -12.82
N LYS A 71 24.68 -6.99 -12.75
CA LYS A 71 23.66 -7.60 -13.61
C LYS A 71 22.32 -6.93 -13.31
N ASN A 72 21.59 -6.57 -14.36
CA ASN A 72 20.22 -6.10 -14.31
C ASN A 72 19.35 -7.02 -13.44
N GLN A 73 18.52 -6.44 -12.57
CA GLN A 73 17.58 -7.17 -11.73
C GLN A 73 16.17 -6.63 -11.94
N PRO A 74 15.17 -7.50 -12.17
CA PRO A 74 13.79 -7.06 -12.28
C PRO A 74 13.36 -6.36 -10.98
N LEU A 75 12.33 -5.50 -11.08
CA LEU A 75 11.68 -5.01 -9.87
C LEU A 75 11.18 -6.21 -9.04
N PRO A 76 11.20 -6.12 -7.69
CA PRO A 76 10.50 -7.07 -6.86
C PRO A 76 9.01 -7.07 -7.27
N PRO A 77 8.31 -8.21 -7.15
CA PRO A 77 6.88 -8.23 -7.41
C PRO A 77 6.17 -7.19 -6.53
N GLU A 78 5.21 -6.49 -7.11
CA GLU A 78 4.38 -5.52 -6.39
C GLU A 78 3.70 -6.22 -5.19
N PRO A 79 3.68 -5.59 -4.02
CA PRO A 79 3.02 -6.18 -2.87
C PRO A 79 1.53 -6.35 -3.15
N THR A 80 1.03 -7.56 -2.89
CA THR A 80 -0.40 -7.84 -2.99
C THR A 80 -1.07 -7.40 -1.70
N TYR A 81 -2.24 -6.78 -1.80
CA TYR A 81 -3.06 -6.43 -0.66
C TYR A 81 -4.37 -7.17 -0.74
N LEU A 82 -4.72 -7.86 0.34
CA LEU A 82 -5.95 -8.62 0.43
C LEU A 82 -6.83 -8.07 1.56
N PRO A 83 -8.16 -8.09 1.39
CA PRO A 83 -9.10 -7.75 2.45
C PRO A 83 -8.88 -8.56 3.73
N ALA A 84 -9.29 -8.02 4.87
CA ALA A 84 -9.33 -8.78 6.12
C ALA A 84 -10.23 -10.03 5.96
N ALA A 85 -9.84 -11.15 6.56
CA ALA A 85 -10.68 -12.37 6.58
C ALA A 85 -11.84 -12.28 7.58
N GLY A 86 -11.81 -11.30 8.47
CA GLY A 86 -12.87 -11.05 9.44
C GLY A 86 -12.40 -10.12 10.55
N HIS A 87 -13.22 -10.03 11.59
CA HIS A 87 -12.98 -9.23 12.79
C HIS A 87 -13.28 -10.03 14.05
N ASN A 88 -12.81 -9.55 15.20
CA ASN A 88 -13.15 -10.14 16.48
C ASN A 88 -14.49 -9.56 16.97
N ILE A 89 -15.55 -10.37 16.95
CA ILE A 89 -16.80 -10.11 17.67
C ILE A 89 -16.59 -10.61 19.10
N ASP A 90 -15.75 -9.93 19.88
CA ASP A 90 -15.59 -10.33 21.28
C ASP A 90 -16.80 -9.80 22.08
N GLU A 91 -17.94 -10.46 21.90
CA GLU A 91 -19.18 -10.23 22.63
C GLU A 91 -19.04 -10.53 24.14
N GLY A 92 -17.95 -11.19 24.56
CA GLY A 92 -17.75 -11.69 25.93
C GLY A 92 -16.98 -10.77 26.88
N ASP A 93 -16.02 -9.97 26.39
CA ASP A 93 -15.02 -9.32 27.25
C ASP A 93 -15.07 -7.78 27.29
N GLN A 94 -16.00 -7.13 26.57
CA GLN A 94 -16.15 -5.66 26.63
C GLN A 94 -17.60 -5.20 26.72
N PRO A 95 -18.26 -5.35 27.89
CA PRO A 95 -19.66 -4.96 28.07
C PRO A 95 -19.95 -3.45 27.95
N ASP A 96 -18.93 -2.58 27.83
CA ASP A 96 -19.14 -1.15 28.00
C ASP A 96 -18.36 -0.19 27.06
N ARG A 97 -17.57 -0.65 26.06
CA ARG A 97 -16.69 0.31 25.33
C ARG A 97 -16.49 0.19 23.82
N ALA A 98 -16.78 -0.92 23.13
CA ALA A 98 -16.76 -0.94 21.67
C ALA A 98 -18.17 -0.70 21.12
N ASN A 99 -18.46 0.51 20.64
CA ASN A 99 -19.68 0.68 19.86
C ASN A 99 -19.58 -0.18 18.60
N LEU A 100 -20.59 -1.03 18.38
CA LEU A 100 -20.69 -1.86 17.18
C LEU A 100 -20.45 -1.02 15.93
N TRP A 101 -19.63 -1.54 15.02
CA TRP A 101 -19.43 -0.95 13.71
C TRP A 101 -20.64 -1.29 12.84
N GLU A 102 -21.37 -0.25 12.42
CA GLU A 102 -22.42 -0.37 11.42
C GLU A 102 -21.77 -0.59 10.04
N ASP A 103 -22.34 -1.52 9.25
CA ASP A 103 -21.83 -1.90 7.93
C ASP A 103 -20.35 -2.32 7.92
N GLU A 104 -19.90 -3.01 8.97
CA GLU A 104 -18.50 -3.40 9.19
C GLU A 104 -17.78 -4.05 8.00
N PRO A 105 -18.40 -4.96 7.22
CA PRO A 105 -17.75 -5.53 6.01
C PRO A 105 -17.34 -4.50 4.96
N ARG A 106 -17.94 -3.30 4.96
CA ARG A 106 -17.54 -2.19 4.07
C ARG A 106 -16.20 -1.56 4.45
N ALA A 107 -15.58 -1.94 5.56
CA ALA A 107 -14.22 -1.53 5.87
C ALA A 107 -13.18 -2.40 5.16
N TYR A 108 -13.57 -3.47 4.46
CA TYR A 108 -12.67 -4.38 3.76
C TYR A 108 -13.40 -5.05 2.58
N ASP A 109 -14.17 -4.27 1.80
CA ASP A 109 -14.88 -4.76 0.61
C ASP A 109 -14.20 -4.38 -0.72
N ASP A 110 -12.94 -3.96 -0.64
CA ASP A 110 -12.09 -3.50 -1.76
C ASP A 110 -12.66 -2.26 -2.47
N LYS A 111 -13.34 -1.39 -1.72
CA LYS A 111 -14.04 -0.21 -2.24
C LYS A 111 -13.82 1.00 -1.32
N PRO A 112 -12.89 1.91 -1.66
CA PRO A 112 -12.61 3.08 -0.82
C PRO A 112 -13.76 4.11 -0.75
N ASN A 113 -14.83 3.94 -1.53
CA ASN A 113 -16.01 4.82 -1.53
C ASN A 113 -17.17 4.30 -0.64
N THR A 114 -17.07 3.09 -0.13
CA THR A 114 -17.91 2.56 0.96
C THR A 114 -17.20 2.79 2.30
N PHE A 115 -17.92 2.57 3.40
CA PHE A 115 -17.32 2.64 4.73
C PHE A 115 -18.14 1.88 5.76
N ALA A 116 -17.42 1.34 6.73
CA ALA A 116 -17.97 1.02 8.04
C ALA A 116 -17.94 2.27 8.91
N LYS A 117 -18.87 2.38 9.86
CA LYS A 117 -18.91 3.51 10.77
C LYS A 117 -19.20 3.08 12.20
N SER A 118 -18.66 3.82 13.15
CA SER A 118 -18.97 3.65 14.57
C SER A 118 -19.16 5.02 15.21
N LYS A 119 -19.58 5.04 16.47
CA LYS A 119 -19.76 6.27 17.25
C LYS A 119 -18.74 6.32 18.37
N VAL A 120 -18.23 7.50 18.64
CA VAL A 120 -17.44 7.80 19.85
C VAL A 120 -18.28 8.74 20.69
N THR A 121 -18.50 8.43 21.96
CA THR A 121 -19.41 9.17 22.85
C THR A 121 -18.65 9.82 24.01
N PRO A 122 -19.26 10.76 24.76
CA PRO A 122 -18.68 11.29 26.00
C PRO A 122 -18.27 10.26 27.05
N ILE A 123 -18.81 9.05 26.99
CA ILE A 123 -18.54 7.96 27.95
C ILE A 123 -17.70 6.83 27.34
N SER A 124 -17.69 6.71 26.01
CA SER A 124 -16.79 5.83 25.27
C SER A 124 -15.93 6.66 24.31
N TRP A 125 -14.73 7.01 24.77
CA TRP A 125 -13.82 7.93 24.06
C TRP A 125 -13.07 7.27 22.92
N THR A 126 -13.34 5.98 22.67
CA THR A 126 -12.65 5.16 21.70
C THR A 126 -13.64 4.38 20.86
N ALA A 127 -13.41 4.33 19.55
CA ALA A 127 -13.93 3.29 18.68
C ALA A 127 -12.74 2.57 18.06
N TRP A 128 -12.78 1.25 17.96
CA TRP A 128 -11.72 0.48 17.33
C TRP A 128 -12.29 -0.69 16.57
N LEU A 129 -11.63 -1.07 15.47
CA LEU A 129 -11.94 -2.27 14.70
C LEU A 129 -10.70 -3.15 14.66
N GLU A 130 -10.83 -4.39 15.15
CA GLU A 130 -9.80 -5.42 15.09
C GLU A 130 -10.05 -6.31 13.90
N LEU A 131 -9.03 -6.49 13.07
CA LEU A 131 -9.12 -7.18 11.79
C LEU A 131 -8.06 -8.29 11.75
N PHE A 132 -8.42 -9.40 11.11
CA PHE A 132 -7.54 -10.54 10.93
C PHE A 132 -7.02 -10.62 9.49
N PRO A 133 -5.74 -10.95 9.30
CA PRO A 133 -5.17 -11.14 7.99
C PRO A 133 -5.85 -12.33 7.29
N PRO A 134 -5.97 -12.30 5.96
CA PRO A 134 -6.53 -13.41 5.18
C PRO A 134 -5.59 -14.62 5.07
N THR A 135 -4.34 -14.47 5.49
CA THR A 135 -3.32 -15.51 5.52
C THR A 135 -2.57 -15.45 6.84
N GLU A 136 -1.85 -16.52 7.19
CA GLU A 136 -0.99 -16.55 8.38
C GLU A 136 0.19 -15.56 8.32
N LYS A 137 0.44 -14.96 7.14
CA LYS A 137 1.58 -14.08 6.91
C LYS A 137 1.19 -12.75 6.30
N SER A 138 1.29 -11.70 7.12
CA SER A 138 1.18 -10.31 6.69
C SER A 138 2.47 -9.56 7.02
N GLN A 139 2.93 -8.72 6.10
CA GLN A 139 4.13 -7.89 6.24
C GLN A 139 3.82 -6.41 6.52
N GLY A 140 2.55 -6.05 6.51
CA GLY A 140 2.10 -4.69 6.72
C GLY A 140 0.62 -4.56 6.47
N VAL A 141 0.14 -3.34 6.45
CA VAL A 141 -1.25 -3.04 6.13
C VAL A 141 -1.33 -1.79 5.26
N ARG A 142 -2.47 -1.64 4.61
CA ARG A 142 -2.90 -0.35 4.10
C ARG A 142 -4.33 -0.06 4.52
N PHE A 143 -4.65 1.22 4.68
CA PHE A 143 -6.02 1.62 4.96
C PHE A 143 -6.36 2.97 4.33
N TRP A 144 -7.66 3.23 4.23
CA TRP A 144 -8.23 4.45 3.68
C TRP A 144 -9.24 5.04 4.66
N ILE A 145 -9.13 6.36 4.87
CA ILE A 145 -10.14 7.15 5.56
C ILE A 145 -10.49 8.39 4.74
N ASP A 146 -11.79 8.69 4.65
CA ASP A 146 -12.27 9.87 3.94
C ASP A 146 -12.02 11.18 4.73
N ALA A 147 -12.17 12.31 4.03
CA ALA A 147 -12.00 13.63 4.64
C ALA A 147 -13.13 14.01 5.64
N GLN A 148 -14.30 13.37 5.55
CA GLN A 148 -15.47 13.64 6.40
C GLN A 148 -15.31 13.03 7.80
N SER A 149 -14.50 11.97 7.88
CA SER A 149 -14.16 11.24 9.10
C SER A 149 -13.24 12.01 10.04
N GLN A 150 -12.98 13.30 9.83
CA GLN A 150 -12.00 14.08 10.60
C GLN A 150 -12.44 15.49 11.02
N ILE A 151 -13.73 15.82 11.02
CA ILE A 151 -14.17 17.15 11.49
C ILE A 151 -13.93 17.31 13.01
N SER A 152 -13.26 16.36 13.68
CA SER A 152 -13.46 16.14 15.11
C SER A 152 -12.55 15.17 15.90
N PHE A 153 -11.65 14.41 15.27
CA PHE A 153 -10.85 13.40 16.00
C PHE A 153 -9.45 13.89 16.24
N PHE A 154 -8.93 13.55 17.42
CA PHE A 154 -7.62 13.98 17.85
C PHE A 154 -6.58 12.91 17.64
N ARG A 155 -6.98 11.63 17.63
CA ARG A 155 -6.01 10.55 17.54
C ARG A 155 -6.52 9.36 16.75
N VAL A 156 -5.77 8.98 15.71
CA VAL A 156 -5.90 7.68 15.03
C VAL A 156 -4.67 6.87 15.37
N GLU A 157 -4.86 5.65 15.83
CA GLU A 157 -3.79 4.70 16.14
C GLU A 157 -3.99 3.47 15.28
N LEU A 158 -2.90 3.00 14.70
CA LEU A 158 -2.81 1.71 14.06
C LEU A 158 -1.94 0.82 14.94
N LEU A 159 -2.53 -0.28 15.38
CA LEU A 159 -1.92 -1.24 16.29
C LEU A 159 -1.82 -2.58 15.56
N TYR A 160 -0.85 -3.38 15.96
CA TYR A 160 -0.71 -4.76 15.49
C TYR A 160 -0.34 -5.66 16.65
N SER A 161 -0.57 -6.97 16.48
CA SER A 161 -0.21 -7.95 17.48
C SER A 161 0.09 -9.30 16.85
N ASN A 162 1.10 -9.96 17.41
CA ASN A 162 1.43 -11.35 17.11
C ASN A 162 0.93 -12.29 18.23
N TYR A 163 0.36 -11.75 19.32
CA TYR A 163 -0.02 -12.46 20.55
C TYR A 163 -1.10 -11.66 21.35
N GLU A 164 -1.03 -11.63 22.68
CA GLU A 164 -1.98 -10.91 23.55
C GLU A 164 -1.67 -9.40 23.71
N SER A 165 -0.44 -8.96 23.41
CA SER A 165 -0.01 -7.57 23.58
C SER A 165 -0.08 -6.77 22.28
N TRP A 166 -0.48 -5.50 22.36
CA TRP A 166 -0.57 -4.60 21.21
C TRP A 166 0.66 -3.71 21.08
N ASP A 167 1.26 -3.71 19.90
CA ASP A 167 2.30 -2.76 19.51
C ASP A 167 1.72 -1.65 18.64
N CYS A 168 2.23 -0.43 18.81
CA CYS A 168 1.81 0.72 18.03
C CYS A 168 2.61 0.82 16.72
N LEU A 169 1.95 0.55 15.59
CA LEU A 169 2.53 0.74 14.27
C LEU A 169 2.64 2.22 13.91
N LYS A 170 1.56 2.97 14.15
CA LYS A 170 1.52 4.41 13.85
C LYS A 170 0.49 5.13 14.70
N ASN A 171 0.82 6.35 15.10
CA ASN A 171 -0.04 7.22 15.88
C ASN A 171 -0.07 8.61 15.24
N TRP A 172 -1.25 9.03 14.81
CA TRP A 172 -1.50 10.40 14.34
C TRP A 172 -2.25 11.14 15.44
N ASN A 173 -1.63 12.19 15.99
CA ASN A 173 -2.18 12.97 17.09
C ASN A 173 -2.26 14.46 16.72
N SER A 174 -3.46 14.94 16.44
CA SER A 174 -3.77 16.34 16.13
C SER A 174 -3.60 17.22 17.37
N PRO A 175 -3.06 18.46 17.25
CA PRO A 175 -2.77 19.18 16.01
C PRO A 175 -1.40 18.86 15.38
N HIS A 176 -0.58 18.04 16.03
CA HIS A 176 0.81 17.83 15.63
C HIS A 176 0.96 16.93 14.40
N SER A 177 0.06 15.97 14.22
CA SER A 177 0.05 15.04 13.10
C SER A 177 -1.38 14.61 12.80
N SER A 178 -1.84 14.87 11.58
CA SER A 178 -3.15 14.39 11.11
C SER A 178 -2.95 13.10 10.32
N ALA A 179 -3.88 12.15 10.47
CA ALA A 179 -3.88 10.99 9.58
C ALA A 179 -4.18 11.47 8.14
N PRO A 180 -3.45 10.96 7.12
CA PRO A 180 -3.70 11.21 5.70
C PRO A 180 -5.18 11.01 5.31
N LYS A 181 -5.65 11.75 4.31
CA LYS A 181 -7.08 11.81 3.95
C LYS A 181 -7.28 11.64 2.46
N GLY A 182 -8.19 10.76 2.07
CA GLY A 182 -8.48 10.54 0.66
C GLY A 182 -7.26 9.99 -0.11
N GLU A 183 -6.38 9.30 0.59
CA GLU A 183 -5.23 8.60 0.04
C GLU A 183 -4.95 7.33 0.85
N TRP A 184 -4.29 6.36 0.20
CA TRP A 184 -3.88 5.13 0.87
C TRP A 184 -2.74 5.41 1.84
N VAL A 185 -2.91 4.96 3.08
CA VAL A 185 -1.83 4.90 4.05
C VAL A 185 -1.25 3.50 4.04
N ILE A 186 0.00 3.35 3.60
CA ILE A 186 0.71 2.07 3.53
C ILE A 186 1.77 2.03 4.64
N LEU A 187 1.75 0.97 5.45
CA LEU A 187 2.66 0.79 6.58
C LEU A 187 3.14 -0.65 6.66
N ASP A 188 4.46 -0.83 6.57
CA ASP A 188 5.12 -2.11 6.81
C ASP A 188 5.31 -2.34 8.30
N TYR A 189 5.18 -3.60 8.74
CA TYR A 189 5.49 -3.93 10.13
C TYR A 189 6.99 -3.76 10.42
N PRO A 190 7.36 -3.33 11.63
CA PRO A 190 8.76 -3.16 11.99
C PRO A 190 9.55 -4.46 11.83
N ARG A 191 10.85 -4.34 11.53
CA ARG A 191 11.82 -5.46 11.55
C ARG A 191 11.49 -6.64 10.62
N GLY A 192 10.63 -6.45 9.63
CA GLY A 192 10.25 -7.52 8.69
C GLY A 192 9.40 -8.61 9.33
N GLU A 193 8.68 -8.27 10.41
CA GLU A 193 7.69 -9.17 10.99
C GLU A 193 6.68 -9.58 9.91
N SER A 194 6.53 -10.88 9.74
CA SER A 194 5.69 -11.48 8.70
C SER A 194 4.60 -12.37 9.28
N SER A 195 4.45 -12.43 10.60
CA SER A 195 3.51 -13.29 11.33
C SER A 195 2.61 -12.48 12.25
N VAL A 196 2.07 -11.36 11.73
CA VAL A 196 1.08 -10.57 12.47
C VAL A 196 -0.24 -11.28 12.45
N GLU A 197 -0.76 -11.64 13.62
CA GLU A 197 -2.03 -12.36 13.78
C GLU A 197 -3.23 -11.42 13.62
N LYS A 198 -3.08 -10.15 13.98
CA LYS A 198 -4.16 -9.17 13.89
C LYS A 198 -3.68 -7.73 13.88
N ALA A 199 -4.48 -6.87 13.29
CA ALA A 199 -4.30 -5.42 13.31
C ALA A 199 -5.53 -4.73 13.87
N ARG A 200 -5.36 -3.53 14.41
CA ARG A 200 -6.45 -2.73 14.95
C ARG A 200 -6.31 -1.27 14.55
N VAL A 201 -7.37 -0.72 13.95
CA VAL A 201 -7.50 0.73 13.76
C VAL A 201 -8.31 1.27 14.92
N LYS A 202 -7.77 2.27 15.62
CA LYS A 202 -8.37 2.86 16.80
C LYS A 202 -8.51 4.37 16.65
N PHE A 203 -9.74 4.85 16.81
CA PHE A 203 -10.11 6.26 16.76
C PHE A 203 -10.38 6.75 18.18
N ASN A 204 -9.72 7.82 18.60
CA ASN A 204 -9.96 8.45 19.89
C ASN A 204 -10.45 9.90 19.73
N THR A 205 -11.37 10.30 20.60
CA THR A 205 -11.77 11.70 20.79
C THR A 205 -11.15 12.26 22.06
N SER A 206 -10.81 13.56 22.08
CA SER A 206 -10.28 14.24 23.27
C SER A 206 -11.21 15.32 23.84
N LEU A 207 -12.37 15.54 23.20
CA LEU A 207 -13.30 16.59 23.60
C LEU A 207 -14.53 16.03 24.30
N TRP A 208 -14.87 16.65 25.44
CA TRP A 208 -16.22 16.68 25.98
C TRP A 208 -17.15 17.28 24.91
N GLY A 209 -18.12 16.52 24.42
CA GLY A 209 -18.98 16.98 23.33
C GLY A 209 -19.90 15.90 22.76
N SER A 210 -20.78 16.28 21.85
CA SER A 210 -21.76 15.36 21.26
C SER A 210 -21.10 14.13 20.63
N PRO A 211 -21.77 12.97 20.63
CA PRO A 211 -21.30 11.77 19.95
C PRO A 211 -20.85 12.08 18.52
N ARG A 212 -19.75 11.46 18.10
CA ARG A 212 -19.13 11.70 16.80
C ARG A 212 -19.01 10.40 16.03
N GLU A 213 -19.35 10.46 14.75
CA GLU A 213 -19.25 9.32 13.84
C GLU A 213 -17.82 9.20 13.32
N VAL A 214 -17.20 8.04 13.54
CA VAL A 214 -15.94 7.64 12.88
C VAL A 214 -16.26 6.76 11.70
N ARG A 215 -15.43 6.80 10.66
CA ARG A 215 -15.54 5.90 9.52
C ARG A 215 -14.19 5.32 9.16
N LEU A 216 -14.24 4.08 8.69
CA LEU A 216 -13.12 3.39 8.06
C LEU A 216 -13.63 2.91 6.70
N ASN A 217 -13.01 3.41 5.64
CA ASN A 217 -13.46 3.14 4.28
C ASN A 217 -12.89 1.83 3.75
N GLU A 218 -11.62 1.54 4.04
CA GLU A 218 -10.98 0.34 3.53
C GLU A 218 -9.78 -0.02 4.40
N PHE A 219 -9.51 -1.32 4.54
CA PHE A 219 -8.40 -1.88 5.30
C PHE A 219 -7.98 -3.21 4.72
N GLN A 220 -6.69 -3.33 4.42
CA GLN A 220 -6.15 -4.50 3.75
C GLN A 220 -4.79 -4.86 4.33
N PHE A 221 -4.48 -6.16 4.28
CA PHE A 221 -3.21 -6.71 4.73
C PHE A 221 -2.27 -6.87 3.55
N LYS A 222 -1.01 -6.49 3.75
CA LYS A 222 0.06 -6.69 2.77
C LYS A 222 0.50 -8.15 2.84
N THR A 223 0.18 -8.91 1.80
CA THR A 223 0.57 -10.31 1.66
C THR A 223 1.75 -10.45 0.70
N ASN A 224 2.64 -11.40 0.99
CA ASN A 224 3.63 -11.80 0.00
C ASN A 224 2.94 -12.54 -1.16
N PRO A 225 3.44 -12.39 -2.40
CA PRO A 225 3.18 -13.37 -3.44
C PRO A 225 3.74 -14.76 -3.08
#